data_AF-A0AAV8GZC8-F1
#
_entry.id   AF-A0AAV8GZC8-F1
#
_cell.length_a   1.000
_cell.length_b   1.000
_cell.length_c   1.000
_cell.angle_alpha   90.00
_cell.angle_beta   90.00
_cell.angle_gamma   90.00
#
_symmetry.space_group_name_H-M   'P 1'
#
loop_
_entity.id
_entity.type
_entity.pdbx_description
1 polymer ?
#
loop_
_entity_poly.entity_id
_entity_poly.type
_entity_poly.pdbx_seq_one_letter_code
_entity_poly.pdbx_strand_id
1 'polypeptide(L)'
;MAMEPISEEVEDYGWREVILPSLLPVVPEPELERETGERRRGRDILVAIDFGPKSKHAFDWALAHLVRLADTIHLVHAVTSVQNQLVYDSALALMDKLAIEAFQTVMVTTKGRIVEGDAGKVICREAERLKPAAVVMGTRGRTLLRSVLQGSVSEYCFHNCKAAPVIIVKMQENNL
;
A
#
# COMPACT_ATOMS: atom_id res chain seq x y z
N MET A 1 18.47 29.03 28.46
CA MET A 1 18.75 28.55 27.10
C MET A 1 17.53 27.74 26.68
N ALA A 2 16.59 28.34 25.96
CA ALA A 2 15.39 27.67 25.50
C ALA A 2 15.73 26.95 24.18
N MET A 3 15.55 25.62 24.14
CA MET A 3 15.54 24.88 22.88
C MET A 3 14.22 25.21 22.20
N GLU A 4 14.29 25.89 21.05
CA GLU A 4 13.16 25.97 20.15
C GLU A 4 12.93 24.58 19.53
N PRO A 5 11.67 24.11 19.43
CA PRO A 5 11.38 22.87 18.74
C PRO A 5 11.70 23.07 17.25
N ILE A 6 12.54 22.20 16.72
CA ILE A 6 12.81 22.10 15.29
C ILE A 6 11.46 21.77 14.65
N SER A 7 10.86 22.73 13.94
CA SER A 7 9.70 22.46 13.11
C SER A 7 10.12 21.42 12.07
N GLU A 8 9.56 20.21 12.12
CA GLU A 8 9.73 19.25 11.04
C GLU A 8 9.31 19.96 9.75
N GLU A 9 10.28 20.18 8.86
CA GLU A 9 10.02 20.69 7.53
C GLU A 9 9.00 19.75 6.89
N VAL A 10 7.79 20.27 6.68
CA VAL A 10 6.80 19.59 5.84
C VAL A 10 7.36 19.68 4.43
N GLU A 11 8.22 18.73 4.06
CA GLU A 11 8.68 18.54 2.69
C GLU A 11 7.45 18.56 1.79
N ASP A 12 7.37 19.48 0.84
CA ASP A 12 6.28 19.53 -0.13
C ASP A 12 6.48 18.35 -1.09
N TYR A 13 5.81 17.22 -0.85
CA TYR A 13 6.04 15.98 -1.60
C TYR A 13 4.98 15.74 -2.66
N GLY A 14 5.44 15.39 -3.86
CA GLY A 14 4.57 15.04 -4.98
C GLY A 14 3.84 13.72 -4.74
N TRP A 15 2.52 13.71 -4.94
CA TRP A 15 1.73 12.48 -4.96
C TRP A 15 0.65 12.57 -6.04
N ARG A 16 0.19 11.41 -6.51
CA ARG A 16 -0.94 11.29 -7.42
C ARG A 16 -1.87 10.16 -6.96
N GLU A 17 -3.13 10.49 -6.75
CA GLU A 17 -4.19 9.48 -6.59
C GLU A 17 -4.44 8.84 -7.94
N VAL A 18 -4.64 7.53 -7.90
CA VAL A 18 -4.94 6.75 -9.10
C VAL A 18 -6.42 6.44 -9.13
N ILE A 19 -7.06 6.82 -10.23
CA ILE A 19 -8.43 6.41 -10.54
C ILE A 19 -8.36 4.99 -11.09
N LEU A 20 -8.69 4.02 -10.25
CA LEU A 20 -8.73 2.61 -10.62
C LEU A 20 -10.11 2.22 -11.15
N PRO A 21 -10.21 1.19 -12.01
CA PRO A 21 -11.49 0.70 -12.48
C PRO A 21 -12.34 0.19 -11.31
N SER A 22 -13.51 0.81 -11.10
CA SER A 22 -14.53 0.30 -10.18
C SER A 22 -15.51 -0.57 -10.96
N LEU A 23 -15.36 -1.89 -10.80
CA LEU A 23 -16.27 -2.88 -11.39
C LEU A 23 -17.39 -3.30 -10.42
N LEU A 24 -17.38 -2.78 -9.18
CA LEU A 24 -18.48 -2.95 -8.24
C LEU A 24 -19.61 -1.97 -8.59
N PRO A 25 -20.88 -2.41 -8.59
CA PRO A 25 -21.99 -1.50 -8.73
C PRO A 25 -21.97 -0.50 -7.56
N VAL A 26 -22.02 0.80 -7.89
CA VAL A 26 -22.21 1.85 -6.88
C VAL A 26 -23.60 1.63 -6.28
N VAL A 27 -23.66 1.06 -5.08
CA VAL A 27 -24.92 0.94 -4.35
C VAL A 27 -25.22 2.33 -3.77
N PRO A 28 -26.28 3.04 -4.22
CA PRO A 28 -26.68 4.30 -3.60
C PRO A 28 -26.93 4.09 -2.11
N GLU A 29 -26.74 5.14 -1.30
CA GLU A 29 -27.06 5.07 0.13
C GLU A 29 -28.51 4.60 0.29
N PRO A 30 -28.75 3.54 1.08
CA PRO A 30 -30.10 2.99 1.20
C PRO A 30 -31.04 4.02 1.82
N GLU A 31 -32.18 4.27 1.17
CA GLU A 31 -33.21 5.24 1.58
C GLU A 31 -33.92 4.86 2.90
N LEU A 32 -33.71 3.65 3.41
CA LEU A 32 -34.31 3.14 4.64
C LEU A 32 -33.20 2.79 5.65
N GLU A 33 -33.28 3.39 6.83
CA GLU A 33 -32.47 3.04 8.00
C GLU A 33 -32.73 1.57 8.35
N ARG A 34 -31.82 0.70 7.92
CA ARG A 34 -31.83 -0.72 8.29
C ARG A 34 -31.46 -0.83 9.77
N GLU A 35 -32.17 -1.70 10.50
CA GLU A 35 -31.89 -2.06 11.89
C GLU A 35 -30.39 -2.24 12.14
N THR A 36 -29.94 -1.73 13.27
CA THR A 36 -28.55 -1.51 13.75
C THR A 36 -27.73 -2.78 13.98
N GLY A 37 -27.85 -3.77 13.11
CA GLY A 37 -26.77 -4.74 12.92
C GLY A 37 -25.60 -3.99 12.31
N GLU A 38 -24.71 -3.45 13.15
CA GLU A 38 -23.45 -2.83 12.76
C GLU A 38 -22.76 -3.76 11.75
N ARG A 39 -22.96 -3.49 10.46
CA ARG A 39 -22.15 -4.10 9.42
C ARG A 39 -20.74 -3.65 9.77
N ARG A 40 -19.89 -4.59 10.22
CA ARG A 40 -18.48 -4.31 10.51
C ARG A 40 -17.96 -3.45 9.37
N ARG A 41 -17.66 -2.18 9.68
CA ARG A 41 -17.16 -1.22 8.70
C ARG A 41 -15.93 -1.86 8.06
N GLY A 42 -15.84 -1.80 6.73
CA GLY A 42 -14.70 -2.30 5.98
C GLY A 42 -13.39 -1.81 6.56
N ARG A 43 -12.36 -2.66 6.62
CA ARG A 43 -11.03 -2.23 7.06
C ARG A 43 -10.26 -1.71 5.86
N ASP A 44 -9.43 -0.71 6.10
CA ASP A 44 -8.40 -0.32 5.14
C ASP A 44 -7.18 -1.22 5.31
N ILE A 45 -6.72 -1.84 4.21
CA ILE A 45 -5.53 -2.68 4.15
C ILE A 45 -4.53 -2.02 3.20
N LEU A 46 -3.38 -1.58 3.72
CA LEU A 46 -2.34 -0.99 2.88
C LEU A 46 -1.45 -2.10 2.33
N VAL A 47 -1.23 -2.12 1.02
CA VAL A 47 -0.30 -3.06 0.37
C VAL A 47 0.77 -2.25 -0.36
N ALA A 48 2.03 -2.40 0.07
CA ALA A 48 3.17 -1.81 -0.60
C ALA A 48 3.54 -2.65 -1.83
N ILE A 49 3.54 -2.01 -3.00
CA ILE A 49 3.77 -2.67 -4.28
C ILE A 49 4.96 -2.06 -5.03
N ASP A 50 5.60 -2.88 -5.85
CA ASP A 50 6.62 -2.51 -6.82
C ASP A 50 6.55 -3.46 -8.02
N PHE A 51 7.47 -3.32 -8.98
CA PHE A 51 7.57 -4.22 -10.13
C PHE A 51 8.23 -5.58 -9.80
N GLY A 52 8.57 -5.82 -8.53
CA GLY A 52 9.25 -7.01 -8.06
C GLY A 52 8.29 -8.17 -7.75
N PRO A 53 8.73 -9.43 -7.94
CA PRO A 53 7.88 -10.61 -7.69
C PRO A 53 7.49 -10.77 -6.21
N LYS A 54 8.29 -10.23 -5.28
CA LYS A 54 8.04 -10.36 -3.85
C LYS A 54 6.88 -9.47 -3.39
N SER A 55 6.73 -8.29 -3.97
CA SER A 55 5.59 -7.42 -3.66
C SER A 55 4.31 -7.98 -4.28
N LYS A 56 4.38 -8.52 -5.52
CA LYS A 56 3.26 -9.25 -6.14
C LYS A 56 2.82 -10.43 -5.28
N HIS A 57 3.76 -11.23 -4.81
CA HIS A 57 3.46 -12.35 -3.91
C HIS A 57 2.82 -11.88 -2.59
N ALA A 58 3.26 -10.76 -2.02
CA ALA A 58 2.66 -10.19 -0.82
C ALA A 58 1.22 -9.72 -1.06
N PHE A 59 0.95 -9.10 -2.22
CA PHE A 59 -0.39 -8.75 -2.67
C PHE A 59 -1.29 -9.98 -2.79
N ASP A 60 -0.84 -11.04 -3.47
CA ASP A 60 -1.59 -12.29 -3.62
C ASP A 60 -1.89 -12.95 -2.27
N TRP A 61 -0.89 -12.94 -1.38
CA TRP A 61 -1.05 -13.45 -0.03
C TRP A 61 -2.10 -12.64 0.75
N ALA A 62 -2.13 -11.31 0.60
CA ALA A 62 -3.13 -10.47 1.24
C ALA A 62 -4.55 -10.81 0.76
N LEU A 63 -4.74 -10.97 -0.56
CA LEU A 63 -6.02 -11.38 -1.13
C LEU A 63 -6.50 -12.72 -0.58
N ALA A 64 -5.60 -13.70 -0.52
CA ALA A 64 -5.96 -15.06 -0.13
C ALA A 64 -6.19 -15.24 1.38
N HIS A 65 -5.54 -14.45 2.24
CA HIS A 65 -5.49 -14.75 3.68
C HIS A 65 -5.95 -13.61 4.60
N LEU A 66 -5.97 -12.37 4.13
CA LEU A 66 -6.20 -11.20 4.99
C LEU A 66 -7.46 -10.42 4.60
N VAL A 67 -7.65 -10.20 3.31
CA VAL A 67 -8.69 -9.32 2.75
C VAL A 67 -10.05 -10.03 2.71
N ARG A 68 -11.11 -9.26 2.97
CA ARG A 68 -12.50 -9.68 2.89
C ARG A 68 -13.27 -8.72 1.98
N LEU A 69 -14.43 -9.15 1.50
CA LEU A 69 -15.30 -8.38 0.58
C LEU A 69 -15.54 -6.93 1.03
N ALA A 70 -15.76 -6.71 2.33
CA ALA A 70 -16.06 -5.38 2.87
C ALA A 70 -14.81 -4.49 3.02
N ASP A 71 -13.59 -5.03 2.93
CA ASP A 71 -12.37 -4.25 3.10
C ASP A 71 -12.12 -3.32 1.90
N THR A 72 -11.15 -2.41 2.04
CA THR A 72 -10.60 -1.62 0.94
C THR A 72 -9.09 -1.80 0.91
N ILE A 73 -8.56 -2.20 -0.26
CA ILE A 73 -7.12 -2.29 -0.47
C ILE A 73 -6.59 -0.93 -0.92
N HIS A 74 -5.55 -0.44 -0.25
CA HIS A 74 -4.80 0.74 -0.65
C HIS A 74 -3.44 0.32 -1.19
N LEU A 75 -3.29 0.36 -2.51
CA LEU A 75 -2.03 0.12 -3.20
C LEU A 75 -1.15 1.36 -3.12
N VAL A 76 0.05 1.21 -2.56
CA VAL A 76 1.03 2.31 -2.45
C VAL A 76 2.30 1.94 -3.21
N HIS A 77 2.71 2.80 -4.13
CA HIS A 77 3.97 2.66 -4.86
C HIS A 77 4.80 3.94 -4.71
N ALA A 78 6.03 3.77 -4.23
CA ALA A 78 6.99 4.87 -4.13
C ALA A 78 7.77 5.02 -5.44
N VAL A 79 7.91 6.25 -5.92
CA VAL A 79 8.63 6.58 -7.15
C VAL A 79 9.66 7.68 -6.91
N THR A 80 10.61 7.83 -7.83
CA THR A 80 11.64 8.88 -7.75
C THR A 80 11.10 10.26 -8.10
N SER A 81 10.11 10.35 -8.99
CA SER A 81 9.41 11.59 -9.31
C SER A 81 8.04 11.29 -9.91
N VAL A 82 7.00 11.96 -9.43
CA VAL A 82 5.64 11.83 -10.02
C VAL A 82 5.45 12.68 -11.28
N GLN A 83 6.35 13.63 -11.54
CA GLN A 83 6.38 14.46 -12.75
C GLN A 83 7.03 13.73 -13.93
N ASN A 84 7.78 12.65 -13.68
CA ASN A 84 8.26 11.79 -14.75
C ASN A 84 7.11 10.92 -15.29
N GLN A 85 6.60 11.31 -16.46
CA GLN A 85 5.43 10.67 -17.07
C GLN A 85 5.64 9.18 -17.35
N LEU A 86 6.83 8.77 -17.79
CA LEU A 86 7.11 7.35 -18.06
C LEU A 86 7.08 6.50 -16.79
N VAL A 87 7.64 7.03 -15.69
CA VAL A 87 7.62 6.38 -14.37
C VAL A 87 6.18 6.29 -13.86
N TYR A 88 5.43 7.38 -13.98
CA TYR A 88 4.03 7.42 -13.57
C TYR A 88 3.15 6.44 -14.37
N ASP A 89 3.24 6.43 -15.70
CA ASP A 89 2.42 5.57 -16.55
C ASP A 89 2.70 4.08 -16.30
N SER A 90 3.98 3.74 -16.05
CA SER A 90 4.36 2.38 -15.68
C SER A 90 3.75 1.97 -14.34
N ALA A 91 3.79 2.87 -13.34
CA ALA A 91 3.22 2.63 -12.02
C ALA A 91 1.69 2.53 -12.05
N LEU A 92 1.04 3.37 -12.87
CA LEU A 92 -0.39 3.35 -13.13
C LEU A 92 -0.81 2.01 -13.72
N ALA A 93 -0.13 1.55 -14.78
CA ALA A 93 -0.41 0.28 -15.41
C ALA A 93 -0.25 -0.92 -14.45
N LEU A 94 0.74 -0.87 -13.55
CA LEU A 94 0.88 -1.85 -12.48
C LEU A 94 -0.33 -1.84 -11.54
N MET A 95 -0.75 -0.67 -11.07
CA MET A 95 -1.89 -0.55 -10.15
C MET A 95 -3.21 -0.98 -10.79
N ASP A 96 -3.46 -0.61 -12.06
CA ASP A 96 -4.65 -1.04 -12.80
C ASP A 96 -4.73 -2.56 -12.89
N LYS A 97 -3.61 -3.21 -13.24
CA LYS A 97 -3.53 -4.67 -13.31
C LYS A 97 -3.87 -5.31 -11.97
N LEU A 98 -3.29 -4.82 -10.87
CA LEU A 98 -3.53 -5.36 -9.54
C LEU A 98 -4.96 -5.09 -9.05
N ALA A 99 -5.54 -3.93 -9.38
CA ALA A 99 -6.91 -3.61 -9.03
C ALA A 99 -7.92 -4.55 -9.71
N ILE A 100 -7.71 -4.83 -10.99
CA ILE A 100 -8.52 -5.82 -11.74
C ILE A 100 -8.39 -7.21 -11.10
N GLU A 101 -7.17 -7.62 -10.75
CA GLU A 101 -6.92 -8.91 -10.10
C GLU A 101 -7.59 -9.00 -8.71
N ALA A 102 -7.50 -7.96 -7.89
CA ALA A 102 -8.17 -7.90 -6.59
C ALA A 102 -9.71 -8.03 -6.72
N PHE A 103 -10.28 -7.31 -7.69
CA PHE A 103 -11.71 -7.40 -7.98
C PHE A 103 -12.12 -8.80 -8.43
N GLN A 104 -11.38 -9.40 -9.36
CA GLN A 104 -11.69 -10.73 -9.88
C GLN A 104 -11.53 -11.84 -8.83
N THR A 105 -10.61 -11.67 -7.88
CA THR A 105 -10.29 -12.70 -6.89
C THR A 105 -11.24 -12.67 -5.68
N VAL A 106 -11.51 -11.49 -5.13
CA VAL A 106 -12.28 -11.35 -3.87
C VAL A 106 -13.34 -10.24 -3.90
N MET A 107 -13.59 -9.63 -5.06
CA MET A 107 -14.59 -8.56 -5.27
C MET A 107 -14.38 -7.36 -4.33
N VAL A 108 -13.14 -7.03 -4.01
CA VAL A 108 -12.78 -5.95 -3.09
C VAL A 108 -12.54 -4.62 -3.81
N THR A 109 -12.89 -3.52 -3.16
CA THR A 109 -12.56 -2.17 -3.60
C THR A 109 -11.05 -1.92 -3.49
N THR A 110 -10.46 -1.30 -4.51
CA THR A 110 -9.04 -0.92 -4.51
C THR A 110 -8.90 0.58 -4.74
N LYS A 111 -7.98 1.23 -4.01
CA LYS A 111 -7.52 2.60 -4.22
C LYS A 111 -6.01 2.59 -4.44
N GLY A 112 -5.51 3.45 -5.33
CA GLY A 112 -4.08 3.51 -5.65
C GLY A 112 -3.50 4.88 -5.34
N ARG A 113 -2.26 4.92 -4.83
CA ARG A 113 -1.49 6.16 -4.65
C ARG A 113 -0.04 5.98 -5.05
N ILE A 114 0.41 6.81 -5.99
CA ILE A 114 1.81 6.90 -6.42
C ILE A 114 2.40 8.10 -5.69
N VAL A 115 3.47 7.88 -4.93
CA VAL A 115 4.03 8.89 -4.03
C VAL A 115 5.53 9.03 -4.29
N GLU A 116 6.00 10.26 -4.39
CA GLU A 116 7.41 10.56 -4.55
C GLU A 116 8.17 10.39 -3.22
N GLY A 117 9.32 9.72 -3.26
CA GLY A 117 10.26 9.67 -2.14
C GLY A 117 10.83 8.29 -1.83
N ASP A 118 11.54 8.19 -0.71
CA ASP A 118 12.07 6.92 -0.21
C ASP A 118 10.92 5.98 0.18
N ALA A 119 10.98 4.74 -0.31
CA ALA A 119 9.88 3.78 -0.16
C ALA A 119 9.52 3.51 1.31
N GLY A 120 10.51 3.41 2.20
CA GLY A 120 10.26 3.13 3.61
C GLY A 120 9.50 4.29 4.27
N LYS A 121 9.95 5.51 4.02
CA LYS A 121 9.30 6.74 4.52
C LYS A 121 7.90 6.92 3.94
N VAL A 122 7.75 6.72 2.62
CA VAL A 122 6.46 6.82 1.91
C VAL A 122 5.44 5.86 2.53
N ILE A 123 5.81 4.58 2.73
CA ILE A 123 4.90 3.58 3.28
C ILE A 123 4.49 3.94 4.71
N CYS A 124 5.44 4.33 5.57
CA CYS A 124 5.14 4.74 6.94
C CYS A 124 4.19 5.96 6.98
N ARG A 125 4.43 6.95 6.12
CA ARG A 125 3.60 8.16 6.01
C ARG A 125 2.18 7.83 5.54
N GLU A 126 2.05 6.99 4.51
CA GLU A 126 0.74 6.55 4.04
C GLU A 126 0.00 5.73 5.09
N ALA A 127 0.71 4.92 5.87
CA ALA A 127 0.13 4.21 7.01
C ALA A 127 -0.34 5.18 8.11
N GLU A 128 0.39 6.25 8.42
CA GLU A 128 -0.05 7.28 9.37
C GLU A 128 -1.28 8.04 8.87
N ARG A 129 -1.33 8.35 7.58
CA ARG A 129 -2.48 9.03 6.97
C ARG A 129 -3.73 8.16 6.97
N LEU A 130 -3.60 6.89 6.57
CA LEU A 130 -4.73 5.98 6.41
C LEU A 130 -5.16 5.31 7.73
N LYS A 131 -4.22 5.10 8.67
CA LYS A 131 -4.38 4.26 9.86
C LYS A 131 -4.98 2.88 9.51
N PRO A 132 -4.37 2.14 8.57
CA PRO A 132 -4.93 0.89 8.08
C PRO A 132 -4.90 -0.19 9.18
N ALA A 133 -5.73 -1.21 9.04
CA ALA A 133 -5.70 -2.36 9.94
C ALA A 133 -4.40 -3.17 9.83
N ALA A 134 -3.72 -3.11 8.69
CA ALA A 134 -2.40 -3.68 8.46
C ALA A 134 -1.68 -3.02 7.27
N VAL A 135 -0.35 -3.04 7.32
CA VAL A 135 0.54 -2.77 6.19
C VAL A 135 1.13 -4.10 5.73
N VAL A 136 0.91 -4.48 4.48
CA VAL A 136 1.41 -5.72 3.88
C VAL A 136 2.52 -5.42 2.87
N MET A 137 3.63 -6.15 2.96
CA MET A 137 4.76 -5.98 2.05
C MET A 137 5.58 -7.25 1.87
N GLY A 138 6.34 -7.34 0.78
CA GLY A 138 7.23 -8.46 0.50
C GLY A 138 8.54 -8.41 1.31
N THR A 139 9.21 -9.56 1.41
CA THR A 139 10.58 -9.63 1.94
C THR A 139 11.62 -9.01 1.00
N ARG A 140 12.81 -8.72 1.55
CA ARG A 140 14.01 -8.26 0.79
C ARG A 140 14.24 -9.08 -0.49
N GLY A 141 14.46 -8.41 -1.62
CA GLY A 141 15.16 -9.00 -2.77
C GLY A 141 16.66 -9.09 -2.46
N ARG A 142 17.22 -10.30 -2.39
CA ARG A 142 18.66 -10.52 -2.13
C ARG A 142 19.57 -10.14 -3.31
N THR A 143 19.00 -9.66 -4.41
CA THR A 143 19.71 -9.43 -5.68
C THR A 143 20.22 -7.99 -5.87
N LEU A 144 19.90 -7.04 -4.99
CA LEU A 144 20.36 -5.64 -5.07
C LEU A 144 21.43 -5.32 -4.00
N LEU A 145 22.44 -6.19 -3.89
CA LEU A 145 23.60 -5.92 -3.03
C LEU A 145 24.51 -4.88 -3.68
N ARG A 146 24.27 -3.59 -3.37
CA ARG A 146 25.34 -2.58 -3.33
C ARG A 146 25.29 -1.59 -2.17
N SER A 147 24.25 -1.61 -1.32
CA SER A 147 24.20 -0.72 -0.15
C SER A 147 23.57 -1.41 1.06
N VAL A 148 24.37 -2.22 1.77
CA VAL A 148 23.97 -2.90 3.02
C VAL A 148 23.99 -1.93 4.23
N LEU A 149 24.17 -0.63 4.01
CA LEU A 149 24.45 0.31 5.10
C LEU A 149 23.19 0.85 5.82
N GLN A 150 21.97 0.69 5.28
CA GLN A 150 20.75 1.34 5.85
C GLN A 150 19.52 0.42 6.06
N GLY A 151 19.67 -0.91 5.98
CA GLY A 151 18.53 -1.84 6.09
C GLY A 151 17.67 -1.90 4.81
N SER A 152 16.60 -2.69 4.79
CA SER A 152 15.66 -2.71 3.65
C SER A 152 14.40 -1.92 3.95
N VAL A 153 13.62 -1.62 2.91
CA VAL A 153 12.29 -1.02 3.04
C VAL A 153 11.43 -1.76 4.09
N SER A 154 11.39 -3.10 4.03
CA SER A 154 10.64 -3.90 5.00
C SER A 154 11.15 -3.83 6.44
N GLU A 155 12.47 -3.79 6.63
CA GLU A 155 13.06 -3.56 7.96
C GLU A 155 12.76 -2.17 8.48
N TYR A 156 12.91 -1.17 7.62
CA TYR A 156 12.62 0.22 7.93
C TYR A 156 11.16 0.36 8.36
N CYS A 157 10.21 -0.16 7.59
CA CYS A 157 8.79 -0.09 7.94
C CYS A 157 8.51 -0.87 9.23
N PHE A 158 9.09 -2.05 9.43
CA PHE A 158 8.89 -2.82 10.67
C PHE A 158 9.31 -2.03 11.92
N HIS A 159 10.39 -1.25 11.84
CA HIS A 159 10.85 -0.43 12.97
C HIS A 159 10.13 0.92 13.08
N ASN A 160 9.75 1.53 11.97
CA ASN A 160 9.31 2.93 11.95
C ASN A 160 7.80 3.13 11.70
N CYS A 161 7.08 2.15 11.16
CA CYS A 161 5.64 2.25 10.94
C CYS A 161 4.90 2.03 12.26
N LYS A 162 4.48 3.11 12.92
CA LYS A 162 3.80 3.04 14.23
C LYS A 162 2.28 3.02 14.14
N ALA A 163 1.71 3.45 13.02
CA ALA A 163 0.27 3.59 12.85
C ALA A 163 -0.49 2.25 12.71
N ALA A 164 0.18 1.18 12.29
CA ALA A 164 -0.44 -0.11 12.00
C ALA A 164 0.55 -1.28 12.11
N PRO A 165 0.08 -2.51 12.37
CA PRO A 165 0.90 -3.70 12.28
C PRO A 165 1.48 -3.90 10.87
N VAL A 166 2.77 -4.25 10.79
CA VAL A 166 3.46 -4.56 9.52
C VAL A 166 3.54 -6.08 9.34
N ILE A 167 3.03 -6.57 8.22
CA ILE A 167 3.05 -7.97 7.81
C ILE A 167 4.05 -8.12 6.66
N ILE A 168 5.13 -8.83 6.93
CA ILE A 168 6.17 -9.14 5.93
C ILE A 168 5.91 -10.54 5.38
N VAL A 169 5.54 -10.61 4.10
CA VAL A 169 5.26 -11.87 3.41
C VAL A 169 6.51 -12.41 2.75
N LYS A 170 6.93 -13.62 3.16
CA LYS A 170 8.10 -14.29 2.62
C LYS A 170 7.71 -15.19 1.44
N MET A 171 8.24 -14.87 0.26
CA MET A 171 8.21 -15.79 -0.87
C MET A 171 9.23 -16.92 -0.64
N GLN A 172 8.79 -18.17 -0.75
CA GLN A 172 9.73 -19.30 -0.79
C GLN A 172 10.38 -19.34 -2.17
N GLU A 173 11.70 -19.18 -2.22
CA GLU A 173 12.47 -19.45 -3.42
C GLU A 173 12.65 -20.98 -3.47
N ASN A 174 11.91 -21.66 -4.34
CA ASN A 174 12.19 -23.06 -4.63
C ASN A 174 13.57 -23.11 -5.30
N ASN A 175 14.56 -23.59 -4.56
CA ASN A 175 15.87 -23.93 -5.13
C ASN A 175 15.67 -25.18 -6.00
N LEU A 176 15.39 -24.98 -7.28
CA LEU A 176 15.58 -25.98 -8.33
C LEU A 176 16.92 -25.72 -9.01
#